data_AF-A0A068XT93-F1
#
_entry.id   AF-A0A068XT93-F1
#
_cell.length_a   1.000
_cell.length_b   1.000
_cell.length_c   1.000
_cell.angle_alpha   90.00
_cell.angle_beta   90.00
_cell.angle_gamma   90.00
#
_symmetry.space_group_name_H-M   'P 1'
#
loop_
_entity.id
_entity.type
_entity.pdbx_description
1 polymer ?
#
loop_
_entity_poly.entity_id
_entity_poly.type
_entity_poly.pdbx_seq_one_letter_code
_entity_poly.pdbx_strand_id
1 'polypeptide(L)'
;MLKIIAVVLCVAYCTGERSPELWGSRVVGTPSGPSNTMSYFFHNQLAILVSNKESEGELTIEDGQCMVNGTIWGSPCTEGNHAANITVKDVSSQNRLDIFTTRDFTTPFSTTVFAPYCEFPKPDKDEVDVQTSFPLSRFVKGQKSFELAFAIGGADSNGMAHFVVDGERACEWRGHKLVENNTDLCTDLEANRTSDLRVFRVILPTTSDKPFASFIWGYYTSYLTVTVDFTQSGTSPEVAECSSKFAVVRLIPKSPSCHQWHSIASKAFHATENGCVSQVLQRCLSCFVHIVF
;
A
#
# COMPACT_ATOMS: atom_id res chain seq x y z
N MET A 1 -3.30 -40.72 19.36
CA MET A 1 -2.30 -39.71 19.79
C MET A 1 -1.59 -39.04 18.60
N LEU A 2 -1.17 -39.77 17.56
CA LEU A 2 -0.52 -39.18 16.36
C LEU A 2 -1.37 -38.10 15.64
N LYS A 3 -2.69 -38.29 15.54
CA LYS A 3 -3.60 -37.34 14.87
C LYS A 3 -3.75 -35.99 15.61
N ILE A 4 -3.59 -35.99 16.93
CA ILE A 4 -3.70 -34.76 17.75
C ILE A 4 -2.41 -33.95 17.63
N ILE A 5 -1.24 -34.61 17.59
CA ILE A 5 0.06 -33.96 17.39
C ILE A 5 0.13 -33.28 16.02
N ALA A 6 -0.39 -33.92 14.96
CA ALA A 6 -0.44 -33.33 13.63
C ALA A 6 -1.34 -32.08 13.56
N VAL A 7 -2.49 -32.08 14.24
CA VAL A 7 -3.39 -30.91 14.28
C VAL A 7 -2.77 -29.76 15.08
N VAL A 8 -2.13 -30.05 16.21
CA VAL A 8 -1.46 -29.02 17.04
C VAL A 8 -0.25 -28.42 16.32
N LEU A 9 0.53 -29.22 15.58
CA LEU A 9 1.62 -28.71 14.74
C LEU A 9 1.10 -27.87 13.57
N CYS A 10 0.00 -28.25 12.92
CA CYS A 10 -0.62 -27.42 11.88
C CYS A 10 -1.16 -26.10 12.43
N VAL A 11 -1.80 -26.09 13.62
CA VAL A 11 -2.29 -24.86 14.23
C VAL A 11 -1.14 -23.96 14.67
N ALA A 12 -0.07 -24.51 15.27
CA ALA A 12 1.13 -23.75 15.64
C ALA A 12 1.92 -23.23 14.43
N TYR A 13 1.93 -23.96 13.32
CA TYR A 13 2.54 -23.52 12.06
C TYR A 13 1.73 -22.39 11.40
N CYS A 14 0.40 -22.42 11.53
CA CYS A 14 -0.48 -21.35 11.02
C CYS A 14 -0.57 -20.13 11.93
N THR A 15 -0.21 -20.22 13.22
CA THR A 15 -0.21 -19.08 14.16
C THR A 15 1.16 -18.42 14.33
N GLY A 16 2.22 -18.95 13.72
CA GLY A 16 3.60 -18.50 13.89
C GLY A 16 4.06 -17.40 12.92
N GLU A 17 3.37 -17.17 11.80
CA GLU A 17 3.68 -16.05 10.92
C GLU A 17 3.04 -14.77 11.48
N ARG A 18 3.83 -14.01 12.26
CA ARG A 18 3.50 -12.61 12.51
C ARG A 18 3.37 -11.92 11.17
N SER A 19 2.25 -11.22 10.95
CA SER A 19 2.11 -10.34 9.81
C SER A 19 3.31 -9.38 9.77
N PRO A 20 3.97 -9.23 8.61
CA PRO A 20 5.15 -8.39 8.50
C PRO A 20 4.82 -6.96 8.95
N GLU A 21 5.75 -6.36 9.69
CA GLU A 21 5.60 -5.02 10.21
C GLU A 21 5.88 -4.02 9.09
N LEU A 22 4.95 -3.07 8.90
CA LEU A 22 5.02 -2.11 7.80
C LEU A 22 5.83 -0.88 8.23
N TRP A 23 6.99 -0.70 7.61
CA TRP A 23 7.89 0.43 7.85
C TRP A 23 7.96 1.33 6.62
N GLY A 24 7.92 2.65 6.84
CA GLY A 24 8.07 3.64 5.78
C GLY A 24 6.79 3.87 4.99
N SER A 25 6.93 3.95 3.66
CA SER A 25 5.89 4.40 2.75
C SER A 25 4.69 3.46 2.71
N ARG A 26 3.49 4.01 2.62
CA ARG A 26 2.26 3.20 2.69
C ARG A 26 1.03 3.89 2.09
N VAL A 27 0.05 3.09 1.71
CA VAL A 27 -1.33 3.54 1.51
C VAL A 27 -2.17 3.23 2.75
N VAL A 28 -2.96 4.20 3.18
CA VAL A 28 -4.05 4.02 4.15
C VAL A 28 -5.36 4.05 3.37
N GLY A 29 -6.02 2.90 3.30
CA GLY A 29 -7.25 2.65 2.55
C GLY A 29 -8.54 2.89 3.33
N THR A 30 -8.41 2.99 4.65
CA THR A 30 -9.49 3.23 5.61
C THR A 30 -10.15 4.59 5.32
N PRO A 31 -11.47 4.66 5.15
CA PRO A 31 -12.12 5.88 4.65
C PRO A 31 -12.28 6.99 5.69
N SER A 32 -12.38 6.64 6.98
CA SER A 32 -12.54 7.60 8.07
C SER A 32 -12.21 6.97 9.42
N GLY A 33 -12.02 7.82 10.43
CA GLY A 33 -11.70 7.39 11.79
C GLY A 33 -10.20 7.18 12.03
N PRO A 34 -9.82 6.64 13.20
CA PRO A 34 -8.43 6.61 13.60
C PRO A 34 -7.59 5.68 12.72
N SER A 35 -6.33 6.05 12.51
CA SER A 35 -5.37 5.17 11.84
C SER A 35 -4.88 4.07 12.79
N ASN A 36 -4.42 2.95 12.22
CA ASN A 36 -3.44 2.12 12.91
C ASN A 36 -2.14 2.92 13.13
N THR A 37 -1.25 2.44 14.00
CA THR A 37 0.07 3.02 14.18
C THR A 37 0.88 2.91 12.89
N MET A 38 1.43 4.05 12.45
CA MET A 38 2.29 4.16 11.29
C MET A 38 3.73 4.37 11.75
N SER A 39 4.58 3.40 11.45
CA SER A 39 5.98 3.36 11.87
C SER A 39 6.91 3.78 10.73
N TYR A 40 7.79 4.73 11.00
CA TYR A 40 8.73 5.27 10.04
C TYR A 40 10.14 5.19 10.61
N PHE A 41 11.11 4.81 9.77
CA PHE A 41 12.52 4.94 10.09
C PHE A 41 13.07 6.27 9.54
N PHE A 42 14.00 6.87 10.26
CA PHE A 42 14.76 8.03 9.82
C PHE A 42 16.19 7.95 10.35
N HIS A 43 17.15 8.53 9.62
CA HIS A 43 18.57 8.40 9.94
C HIS A 43 19.11 9.55 10.81
N ASN A 44 18.72 10.79 10.50
CA ASN A 44 19.34 11.97 11.10
C ASN A 44 18.30 12.82 11.82
N GLN A 45 17.58 13.64 11.06
CA GLN A 45 16.52 14.49 11.58
C GLN A 45 15.18 13.97 11.09
N LEU A 46 14.17 14.12 11.94
CA LEU A 46 12.79 13.90 11.57
C LEU A 46 12.16 15.25 11.27
N ALA A 47 11.64 15.40 10.06
CA ALA A 47 10.72 16.47 9.72
C ALA A 47 9.52 15.86 8.99
N ILE A 48 8.31 16.27 9.37
CA ILE A 48 7.07 15.65 8.89
C ILE A 48 6.16 16.74 8.36
N LEU A 49 5.72 16.61 7.11
CA LEU A 49 4.67 17.45 6.55
C LEU A 49 3.40 16.65 6.38
N VAL A 50 2.28 17.25 6.76
CA VAL A 50 0.95 16.73 6.50
C VAL A 50 0.25 17.70 5.56
N SER A 51 -0.32 17.18 4.48
CA SER A 51 -1.04 17.99 3.51
C SER A 51 -2.43 17.45 3.20
N ASN A 52 -3.35 18.39 3.01
CA ASN A 52 -4.66 18.17 2.46
C ASN A 52 -4.79 18.95 1.13
N LYS A 53 -6.00 19.14 0.60
CA LYS A 53 -6.18 19.86 -0.68
C LYS A 53 -5.93 21.37 -0.59
N GLU A 54 -6.03 21.94 0.62
CA GLU A 54 -6.08 23.37 0.87
C GLU A 54 -4.86 23.89 1.63
N SER A 55 -4.23 23.02 2.43
CA SER A 55 -3.14 23.40 3.32
C SER A 55 -2.12 22.30 3.54
N GLU A 56 -0.94 22.74 3.93
CA GLU A 56 0.16 21.94 4.42
C GLU A 56 0.56 22.45 5.81
N GLY A 57 0.97 21.54 6.69
CA GLY A 57 1.42 21.87 8.03
C GLY A 57 2.50 20.92 8.50
N GLU A 58 3.51 21.47 9.18
CA GLU A 58 4.51 20.68 9.86
C GLU A 58 3.88 19.98 11.07
N LEU A 59 4.16 18.68 11.19
CA LEU A 59 3.76 17.87 12.32
C LEU A 59 4.89 17.84 13.34
N THR A 60 4.57 18.27 14.57
CA THR A 60 5.44 18.14 15.73
C THR A 60 4.89 17.06 16.68
N ILE A 61 5.78 16.44 17.46
CA ILE A 61 5.40 15.48 18.49
C ILE A 61 5.63 16.12 19.85
N GLU A 62 4.54 16.32 20.61
CA GLU A 62 4.54 17.02 21.89
C GLU A 62 3.79 16.19 22.92
N ASP A 63 4.43 15.81 24.02
CA ASP A 63 3.83 15.02 25.12
C ASP A 63 3.01 13.79 24.68
N GLY A 64 3.49 13.10 23.64
CA GLY A 64 2.84 11.90 23.10
C GLY A 64 1.72 12.19 22.07
N GLN A 65 1.53 13.44 21.68
CA GLN A 65 0.53 13.88 20.71
C GLN A 65 1.19 14.33 19.41
N CYS A 66 0.55 14.04 18.28
CA CYS A 66 0.89 14.64 17.00
C CYS A 66 0.15 15.96 16.84
N MET A 67 0.89 17.05 16.72
CA MET A 67 0.37 18.40 16.60
C MET A 67 0.60 18.93 15.19
N VAL A 68 -0.43 19.51 14.58
CA VAL A 68 -0.31 20.22 13.29
C VAL A 68 -0.97 21.58 13.46
N ASN A 69 -0.22 22.65 13.17
CA ASN A 69 -0.68 24.04 13.33
C ASN A 69 -1.29 24.34 14.73
N GLY A 70 -0.71 23.77 15.79
CA GLY A 70 -1.17 23.93 17.18
C GLY A 70 -2.42 23.15 17.55
N THR A 71 -2.91 22.26 16.68
CA THR A 71 -4.07 21.40 16.94
C THR A 71 -3.67 19.93 17.03
N ILE A 72 -4.34 19.16 17.88
CA ILE A 72 -4.11 17.72 18.01
C ILE A 72 -4.62 17.04 16.73
N TRP A 73 -3.68 16.54 15.95
CA TRP A 73 -3.93 15.77 14.73
C TRP A 73 -4.09 14.27 15.03
N GLY A 74 -3.37 13.75 16.02
CA GLY A 74 -3.47 12.36 16.45
C GLY A 74 -2.74 12.04 17.76
N SER A 75 -2.96 10.83 18.27
CA SER A 75 -2.37 10.31 19.51
C SER A 75 -2.68 8.80 19.64
N PRO A 76 -1.74 7.95 20.09
CA PRO A 76 -0.39 8.29 20.55
C PRO A 76 0.62 8.50 19.41
N CYS A 77 1.59 9.39 19.65
CA CYS A 77 2.72 9.63 18.77
C CYS A 77 4.02 9.59 19.56
N THR A 78 5.07 8.98 19.00
CA THR A 78 6.35 8.85 19.69
C THR A 78 7.51 9.02 18.73
N GLU A 79 8.52 9.76 19.15
CA GLU A 79 9.81 9.85 18.48
C GLU A 79 10.86 9.11 19.31
N GLY A 80 11.48 8.10 18.70
CA GLY A 80 12.65 7.41 19.24
C GLY A 80 13.90 7.76 18.44
N ASN A 81 15.05 7.17 18.79
CA ASN A 81 16.35 7.59 18.26
C ASN A 81 16.52 7.48 16.73
N HIS A 82 15.70 6.70 16.02
CA HIS A 82 15.74 6.58 14.55
C HIS A 82 14.37 6.12 13.99
N ALA A 83 13.33 6.24 14.79
CA ALA A 83 12.02 5.71 14.45
C ALA A 83 10.93 6.60 15.04
N ALA A 84 9.88 6.85 14.25
CA ALA A 84 8.71 7.57 14.70
C ALA A 84 7.49 6.68 14.53
N ASN A 85 6.62 6.67 15.55
CA ASN A 85 5.31 6.07 15.46
C ASN A 85 4.28 7.19 15.47
N ILE A 86 3.45 7.21 14.44
CA ILE A 86 2.46 8.25 14.20
C ILE A 86 1.09 7.58 14.17
N THR A 87 0.12 8.20 14.83
CA THR A 87 -1.30 7.84 14.67
C THR A 87 -2.07 9.08 14.31
N VAL A 88 -3.20 8.89 13.65
CA VAL A 88 -4.11 9.98 13.28
C VAL A 88 -5.44 9.75 13.95
N LYS A 89 -6.08 10.84 14.41
CA LYS A 89 -7.43 10.78 14.96
C LYS A 89 -8.47 10.45 13.88
N ASP A 90 -8.33 11.04 12.71
CA ASP A 90 -9.19 10.79 11.55
C ASP A 90 -8.40 10.78 10.24
N VAL A 91 -8.40 9.65 9.54
CA VAL A 91 -7.70 9.47 8.27
C VAL A 91 -8.28 10.29 7.11
N SER A 92 -9.50 10.82 7.25
CA SER A 92 -10.22 11.56 6.20
C SER A 92 -9.84 13.03 6.07
N SER A 93 -9.07 13.58 7.02
CA SER A 93 -8.77 15.02 7.10
C SER A 93 -7.55 15.46 6.28
N GLN A 94 -6.86 14.52 5.64
CA GLN A 94 -5.63 14.74 4.91
C GLN A 94 -5.57 13.81 3.70
N ASN A 95 -4.74 14.20 2.73
CA ASN A 95 -4.46 13.35 1.58
C ASN A 95 -3.11 12.64 1.74
N ARG A 96 -2.19 13.25 2.50
CA ARG A 96 -0.79 12.86 2.47
C ARG A 96 -0.04 13.22 3.74
N LEU A 97 0.95 12.39 4.07
CA LEU A 97 1.98 12.66 5.06
C LEU A 97 3.33 12.27 4.47
N ASP A 98 4.31 13.16 4.54
CA ASP A 98 5.66 12.93 4.06
C ASP A 98 6.68 13.08 5.18
N ILE A 99 7.62 12.15 5.23
CA ILE A 99 8.75 12.14 6.17
C ILE A 99 9.98 12.61 5.41
N PHE A 100 10.70 13.58 5.95
CA PHE A 100 11.94 14.10 5.42
C PHE A 100 13.08 13.88 6.41
N THR A 101 14.29 13.74 5.88
CA THR A 101 15.53 13.64 6.68
C THR A 101 16.23 14.98 6.87
N THR A 102 15.68 16.05 6.29
CA THR A 102 16.17 17.43 6.31
C THR A 102 14.99 18.40 6.51
N ARG A 103 15.26 19.58 7.10
CA ARG A 103 14.24 20.63 7.35
C ARG A 103 13.96 21.53 6.14
N ASP A 104 14.60 21.29 5.01
CA ASP A 104 14.33 22.02 3.76
C ASP A 104 13.20 21.39 2.92
N PHE A 105 12.66 20.25 3.37
CA PHE A 105 11.50 19.58 2.78
C PHE A 105 11.64 19.29 1.27
N THR A 106 12.87 19.03 0.81
CA THR A 106 13.16 18.93 -0.62
C THR A 106 12.83 17.56 -1.22
N THR A 107 13.12 16.47 -0.51
CA THR A 107 12.89 15.10 -1.00
C THR A 107 12.44 14.19 0.13
N PRO A 108 11.22 13.63 0.09
CA PRO A 108 10.74 12.81 1.20
C PRO A 108 11.41 11.44 1.20
N PHE A 109 11.85 11.03 2.37
CA PHE A 109 12.37 9.69 2.61
C PHE A 109 11.26 8.63 2.67
N SER A 110 10.02 9.03 3.00
CA SER A 110 8.86 8.13 3.06
C SER A 110 7.57 8.92 2.83
N THR A 111 6.60 8.30 2.18
CA THR A 111 5.30 8.91 1.85
C THR A 111 4.16 8.02 2.31
N THR A 112 3.19 8.61 2.98
CA THR A 112 1.90 8.00 3.29
C THR A 112 0.81 8.66 2.48
N VAL A 113 0.10 7.88 1.68
CA VAL A 113 -1.06 8.34 0.92
C VAL A 113 -2.33 7.89 1.62
N PHE A 114 -3.17 8.84 1.99
CA PHE A 114 -4.50 8.58 2.53
C PHE A 114 -5.47 8.52 1.34
N ALA A 115 -5.73 7.30 0.89
CA ALA A 115 -6.62 7.02 -0.24
C ALA A 115 -7.87 6.37 0.30
N PRO A 116 -8.92 7.13 0.66
CA PRO A 116 -10.15 6.55 1.19
C PRO A 116 -10.66 5.55 0.17
N TYR A 117 -11.00 4.39 0.69
CA TYR A 117 -11.35 3.26 -0.11
C TYR A 117 -10.29 2.76 -1.13
N CYS A 118 -9.01 3.03 -0.93
CA CYS A 118 -7.94 2.73 -1.90
C CYS A 118 -8.28 3.17 -3.32
N GLU A 119 -9.04 4.27 -3.43
CA GLU A 119 -9.36 4.88 -4.71
C GLU A 119 -8.22 5.82 -5.07
N PHE A 120 -7.49 5.47 -6.12
CA PHE A 120 -6.44 6.29 -6.67
C PHE A 120 -7.01 7.08 -7.84
N PRO A 121 -7.15 8.41 -7.73
CA PRO A 121 -7.60 9.21 -8.86
C PRO A 121 -6.57 9.10 -9.99
N LYS A 122 -7.04 9.21 -11.24
CA LYS A 122 -6.14 9.37 -12.37
C LYS A 122 -5.30 10.64 -12.14
N PRO A 123 -3.98 10.61 -12.31
CA PRO A 123 -3.14 11.77 -12.10
C PRO A 123 -3.44 12.83 -13.17
N ASP A 124 -3.33 14.09 -12.76
CA ASP A 124 -3.25 15.20 -13.69
C ASP A 124 -1.93 15.16 -14.46
N LYS A 125 -1.83 15.98 -15.50
CA LYS A 125 -0.60 16.09 -16.29
C LYS A 125 0.58 16.47 -15.38
N ASP A 126 1.69 15.74 -15.54
CA ASP A 126 2.93 15.92 -14.76
C ASP A 126 2.77 15.63 -13.25
N GLU A 127 1.68 14.98 -12.83
CA GLU A 127 1.49 14.50 -11.45
C GLU A 127 1.76 12.99 -11.33
N VAL A 128 2.26 12.54 -10.17
CA VAL A 128 2.60 11.13 -9.94
C VAL A 128 1.37 10.22 -9.89
N ASP A 129 1.49 9.05 -10.50
CA ASP A 129 0.48 8.00 -10.43
C ASP A 129 0.75 7.04 -9.27
N VAL A 130 -0.07 7.12 -8.22
CA VAL A 130 0.04 6.23 -7.06
C VAL A 130 -0.30 4.79 -7.43
N GLN A 131 -1.27 4.59 -8.34
CA GLN A 131 -1.75 3.26 -8.70
C GLN A 131 -0.68 2.38 -9.35
N THR A 132 0.12 2.93 -10.25
CA THR A 132 1.23 2.20 -10.91
C THR A 132 2.29 1.77 -9.91
N SER A 133 2.52 2.59 -8.88
CA SER A 133 3.55 2.34 -7.88
C SER A 133 3.08 1.40 -6.78
N PHE A 134 1.77 1.34 -6.51
CA PHE A 134 1.16 0.54 -5.44
C PHE A 134 1.54 -0.95 -5.49
N PRO A 135 1.77 -1.64 -4.35
CA PRO A 135 1.85 -1.10 -2.96
C PRO A 135 2.94 -0.01 -2.77
N LEU A 136 3.01 0.72 -1.66
CA LEU A 136 4.15 1.63 -1.42
C LEU A 136 5.24 1.03 -0.54
N SER A 137 4.95 -0.12 0.10
CA SER A 137 5.93 -0.96 0.77
C SER A 137 6.13 -2.29 0.02
N ARG A 138 7.37 -2.78 -0.09
CA ARG A 138 7.70 -4.11 -0.64
C ARG A 138 8.55 -4.91 0.34
N PHE A 139 8.24 -6.20 0.47
CA PHE A 139 9.00 -7.17 1.25
C PHE A 139 9.63 -8.18 0.31
N VAL A 140 10.95 -8.12 0.14
CA VAL A 140 11.63 -8.80 -0.97
C VAL A 140 12.52 -9.96 -0.54
N LYS A 141 12.64 -10.24 0.76
CA LYS A 141 13.48 -11.33 1.27
C LYS A 141 13.17 -12.66 0.58
N GLY A 142 14.22 -13.33 0.12
CA GLY A 142 14.13 -14.63 -0.56
C GLY A 142 13.85 -14.56 -2.06
N GLN A 143 13.56 -13.37 -2.62
CA GLN A 143 13.45 -13.18 -4.06
C GLN A 143 14.85 -13.06 -4.69
N LYS A 144 15.01 -13.38 -5.98
CA LYS A 144 16.27 -13.14 -6.72
C LYS A 144 16.41 -11.68 -7.16
N SER A 145 15.31 -11.13 -7.66
CA SER A 145 15.13 -9.75 -8.10
C SER A 145 13.66 -9.40 -8.00
N PHE A 146 13.36 -8.12 -8.02
CA PHE A 146 12.00 -7.58 -7.96
C PHE A 146 11.85 -6.39 -8.90
N GLU A 147 10.63 -6.14 -9.35
CA GLU A 147 10.30 -4.98 -10.20
C GLU A 147 9.65 -3.88 -9.34
N LEU A 148 10.08 -2.64 -9.57
CA LEU A 148 9.33 -1.45 -9.21
C LEU A 148 8.82 -0.77 -10.49
N ALA A 149 7.59 -0.27 -10.44
CA ALA A 149 6.99 0.48 -11.52
C ALA A 149 6.55 1.84 -10.99
N PHE A 150 6.71 2.87 -11.81
CA PHE A 150 6.33 4.23 -11.48
C PHE A 150 5.70 4.89 -12.71
N ALA A 151 4.81 5.84 -12.51
CA ALA A 151 4.27 6.61 -13.61
C ALA A 151 3.95 8.06 -13.24
N ILE A 152 3.88 8.90 -14.26
CA ILE A 152 3.49 10.31 -14.16
C ILE A 152 2.50 10.64 -15.27
N GLY A 153 1.54 11.53 -15.00
CA GLY A 153 0.48 11.88 -15.94
C GLY A 153 0.98 12.59 -17.20
N GLY A 154 0.24 12.37 -18.30
CA GLY A 154 0.47 12.96 -19.61
C GLY A 154 1.47 12.15 -20.45
N ALA A 155 0.97 11.23 -21.28
CA ALA A 155 1.80 10.36 -22.13
C ALA A 155 2.67 11.13 -23.13
N ASP A 156 2.14 12.25 -23.64
CA ASP A 156 2.82 13.13 -24.59
C ASP A 156 3.28 14.46 -23.92
N SER A 157 3.30 14.52 -22.59
CA SER A 157 3.84 15.69 -21.87
C SER A 157 5.36 15.79 -22.06
N ASN A 158 5.87 17.03 -22.02
CA ASN A 158 7.31 17.33 -22.02
C ASN A 158 7.82 17.74 -20.63
N GLY A 159 7.04 17.50 -19.58
CA GLY A 159 7.44 17.75 -18.19
C GLY A 159 8.58 16.85 -17.74
N MET A 160 9.21 17.20 -16.61
CA MET A 160 10.37 16.47 -16.10
C MET A 160 9.96 15.43 -15.05
N ALA A 161 10.77 14.39 -14.90
CA ALA A 161 10.63 13.37 -13.88
C ALA A 161 12.01 12.95 -13.38
N HIS A 162 12.13 12.67 -12.08
CA HIS A 162 13.33 12.17 -11.45
C HIS A 162 13.08 10.80 -10.85
N PHE A 163 14.13 9.98 -10.85
CA PHE A 163 14.22 8.78 -10.02
C PHE A 163 15.42 8.91 -9.10
N VAL A 164 15.19 8.74 -7.81
CA VAL A 164 16.17 8.93 -6.74
C VAL A 164 16.22 7.67 -5.90
N VAL A 165 17.43 7.20 -5.60
CA VAL A 165 17.69 6.03 -4.77
C VAL A 165 18.43 6.48 -3.53
N ASP A 166 17.85 6.25 -2.34
CA ASP A 166 18.44 6.62 -1.06
C ASP A 166 18.90 8.09 -0.95
N GLY A 167 18.17 9.00 -1.61
CA GLY A 167 18.45 10.44 -1.61
C GLY A 167 19.40 10.91 -2.73
N GLU A 168 19.96 10.00 -3.52
CA GLU A 168 20.81 10.35 -4.68
C GLU A 168 20.05 10.21 -5.99
N ARG A 169 20.11 11.24 -6.85
CA ARG A 169 19.43 11.22 -8.15
C ARG A 169 20.10 10.21 -9.07
N ALA A 170 19.36 9.16 -9.43
CA ALA A 170 19.81 8.13 -10.35
C ALA A 170 19.52 8.49 -11.81
N CYS A 171 18.33 9.05 -12.08
CA CYS A 171 17.86 9.32 -13.43
C CYS A 171 17.09 10.65 -13.51
N GLU A 172 17.20 11.34 -14.65
CA GLU A 172 16.34 12.47 -15.02
C GLU A 172 15.80 12.28 -16.45
N TRP A 173 14.51 12.59 -16.64
CA TRP A 173 13.86 12.58 -17.94
C TRP A 173 13.24 13.93 -18.26
N ARG A 174 13.18 14.23 -19.56
CA ARG A 174 12.34 15.28 -20.12
C ARG A 174 11.38 14.67 -21.13
N GLY A 175 10.09 14.84 -20.88
CA GLY A 175 9.07 14.09 -21.62
C GLY A 175 9.24 12.59 -21.38
N HIS A 176 9.52 11.83 -22.43
CA HIS A 176 9.81 10.39 -22.35
C HIS A 176 11.30 10.05 -22.54
N LYS A 177 12.15 11.06 -22.77
CA LYS A 177 13.58 10.86 -23.08
C LYS A 177 14.45 11.02 -21.85
N LEU A 178 15.34 10.05 -21.65
CA LEU A 178 16.37 10.13 -20.62
C LEU A 178 17.34 11.26 -20.96
N VAL A 179 17.58 12.16 -20.01
CA VAL A 179 18.49 13.30 -20.18
C VAL A 179 19.68 13.24 -19.23
N GLU A 180 19.52 12.61 -18.05
CA GLU A 180 20.61 12.36 -17.12
C GLU A 180 20.57 10.89 -16.68
N ASN A 181 21.74 10.26 -16.66
CA ASN A 181 21.89 8.88 -16.25
C ASN A 181 23.13 8.71 -15.36
N ASN A 182 22.91 8.60 -14.06
CA ASN A 182 23.99 8.43 -13.07
C ASN A 182 24.20 6.97 -12.67
N THR A 183 23.39 6.04 -13.20
CA THR A 183 23.43 4.61 -12.85
C THR A 183 23.19 3.73 -14.09
N ASP A 184 23.24 2.40 -13.95
CA ASP A 184 22.85 1.49 -15.04
C ASP A 184 21.36 1.12 -15.02
N LEU A 185 20.56 1.79 -14.18
CA LEU A 185 19.13 1.47 -13.97
C LEU A 185 18.20 2.18 -14.95
N CYS A 186 18.66 3.24 -15.60
CA CYS A 186 17.79 4.19 -16.30
C CYS A 186 17.56 3.79 -17.76
N THR A 187 16.30 3.87 -18.19
CA THR A 187 15.88 3.68 -19.59
C THR A 187 14.89 4.78 -19.97
N ASP A 188 14.63 4.99 -21.26
CA ASP A 188 13.56 5.91 -21.70
C ASP A 188 12.20 5.51 -21.07
N LEU A 189 11.35 6.49 -20.78
CA LEU A 189 10.00 6.22 -20.27
C LEU A 189 9.13 5.64 -21.38
N GLU A 190 8.28 4.69 -21.02
CA GLU A 190 7.24 4.18 -21.91
C GLU A 190 6.07 5.16 -21.97
N ALA A 191 5.72 5.63 -23.17
CA ALA A 191 4.53 6.46 -23.38
C ALA A 191 3.28 5.59 -23.54
N ASN A 192 2.53 5.41 -22.45
CA ASN A 192 1.26 4.71 -22.45
C ASN A 192 0.10 5.69 -22.75
N ARG A 193 -0.24 5.84 -24.02
CA ARG A 193 -1.32 6.75 -24.47
C ARG A 193 -2.73 6.31 -24.10
N THR A 194 -2.94 5.03 -23.82
CA THR A 194 -4.26 4.51 -23.42
C THR A 194 -4.64 5.01 -22.02
N SER A 195 -3.68 4.93 -21.08
CA SER A 195 -3.86 5.45 -19.73
C SER A 195 -3.44 6.92 -19.59
N ASP A 196 -2.85 7.50 -20.63
CA ASP A 196 -2.25 8.84 -20.64
C ASP A 196 -1.16 9.01 -19.58
N LEU A 197 -0.22 8.06 -19.55
CA LEU A 197 0.88 7.99 -18.58
C LEU A 197 2.24 7.88 -19.28
N ARG A 198 3.29 8.38 -18.63
CA ARG A 198 4.67 8.00 -18.90
C ARG A 198 5.14 7.07 -17.79
N VAL A 199 5.62 5.88 -18.14
CA VAL A 199 5.86 4.78 -17.21
C VAL A 199 7.36 4.45 -17.16
N PHE A 200 7.89 4.31 -15.95
CA PHE A 200 9.22 3.79 -15.68
C PHE A 200 9.11 2.43 -14.99
N ARG A 201 9.94 1.46 -15.40
CA ARG A 201 10.06 0.16 -14.73
C ARG A 201 11.53 -0.14 -14.51
N VAL A 202 11.83 -0.63 -13.32
CA VAL A 202 13.19 -1.01 -12.94
C VAL A 202 13.18 -2.36 -12.25
N ILE A 203 14.10 -3.23 -12.65
CA ILE A 203 14.34 -4.52 -12.00
C ILE A 203 15.58 -4.37 -11.12
N LEU A 204 15.42 -4.66 -9.83
CA LEU A 204 16.45 -4.47 -8.82
C LEU A 204 16.86 -5.81 -8.21
N PRO A 205 18.13 -5.97 -7.81
CA PRO A 205 18.57 -7.13 -7.04
C PRO A 205 18.02 -7.07 -5.62
N THR A 206 17.77 -8.22 -5.01
CA THR A 206 17.32 -8.33 -3.62
C THR A 206 18.45 -8.12 -2.60
N THR A 207 19.71 -8.13 -3.04
CA THR A 207 20.86 -7.93 -2.15
C THR A 207 21.12 -6.45 -1.93
N SER A 208 21.14 -6.03 -0.67
CA SER A 208 21.48 -4.68 -0.23
C SER A 208 22.30 -4.77 1.06
N ASP A 209 23.23 -3.84 1.23
CA ASP A 209 23.98 -3.67 2.49
C ASP A 209 23.12 -2.99 3.58
N LYS A 210 21.95 -2.46 3.19
CA LYS A 210 20.98 -1.81 4.08
C LYS A 210 19.74 -2.69 4.27
N PRO A 211 19.12 -2.69 5.47
CA PRO A 211 17.88 -3.42 5.69
C PRO A 211 16.69 -2.85 4.91
N PHE A 212 16.72 -1.54 4.61
CA PHE A 212 15.69 -0.84 3.85
C PHE A 212 16.32 0.08 2.81
N ALA A 213 15.58 0.34 1.73
CA ALA A 213 15.89 1.39 0.76
C ALA A 213 14.63 2.17 0.41
N SER A 214 14.81 3.46 0.10
CA SER A 214 13.72 4.34 -0.35
C SER A 214 13.97 4.79 -1.79
N PHE A 215 12.96 4.57 -2.63
CA PHE A 215 12.98 4.93 -4.04
C PHE A 215 11.99 6.06 -4.27
N ILE A 216 12.49 7.26 -4.57
CA ILE A 216 11.64 8.43 -4.84
C ILE A 216 11.44 8.60 -6.34
N TRP A 217 10.21 8.88 -6.71
CA TRP A 217 9.76 9.13 -8.06
C TRP A 217 8.98 10.45 -8.15
N GLY A 218 9.22 11.24 -9.20
CA GLY A 218 8.43 12.44 -9.49
C GLY A 218 9.29 13.69 -9.68
N TYR A 219 8.71 14.87 -9.50
CA TYR A 219 9.37 16.15 -9.71
C TYR A 219 8.74 17.29 -8.88
N TYR A 220 9.58 18.16 -8.30
CA TYR A 220 9.22 19.28 -7.41
C TYR A 220 8.17 18.96 -6.35
N THR A 221 6.90 19.31 -6.59
CA THR A 221 5.79 19.20 -5.64
C THR A 221 5.00 17.92 -5.81
N SER A 222 5.24 17.18 -6.91
CA SER A 222 4.60 15.91 -7.18
C SER A 222 5.62 14.79 -7.13
N TYR A 223 5.69 14.11 -5.98
CA TYR A 223 6.61 12.99 -5.78
C TYR A 223 5.92 11.85 -5.05
N LEU A 224 6.54 10.68 -5.02
CA LEU A 224 6.09 9.50 -4.31
C LEU A 224 7.31 8.69 -3.92
N THR A 225 7.29 8.10 -2.73
CA THR A 225 8.35 7.21 -2.29
C THR A 225 7.84 5.79 -2.13
N VAL A 226 8.58 4.81 -2.65
CA VAL A 226 8.37 3.38 -2.39
C VAL A 226 9.48 2.90 -1.45
N THR A 227 9.10 2.27 -0.33
CA THR A 227 10.03 1.66 0.61
C THR A 227 10.16 0.17 0.32
N VAL A 228 11.39 -0.31 0.23
CA VAL A 228 11.70 -1.73 0.07
C VAL A 228 12.41 -2.22 1.33
N ASP A 229 11.91 -3.30 1.91
CA ASP A 229 12.50 -4.01 3.04
C ASP A 229 13.08 -5.34 2.57
N PHE A 230 14.39 -5.48 2.74
CA PHE A 230 15.17 -6.64 2.33
C PHE A 230 15.19 -7.75 3.41
N THR A 231 14.68 -7.46 4.61
CA THR A 231 14.70 -8.34 5.79
C THR A 231 13.42 -9.12 6.01
N GLN A 232 12.31 -8.66 5.42
CA GLN A 232 10.99 -9.28 5.50
C GLN A 232 10.56 -9.88 4.16
N SER A 233 9.72 -10.91 4.23
CA SER A 233 9.07 -11.57 3.09
C SER A 233 7.55 -11.51 3.25
N GLY A 234 6.82 -11.72 2.16
CA GLY A 234 5.37 -11.79 2.16
C GLY A 234 4.72 -10.58 1.48
N THR A 235 3.41 -10.45 1.66
CA THR A 235 2.62 -9.38 1.04
C THR A 235 2.50 -8.19 1.99
N SER A 236 2.72 -6.97 1.48
CA SER A 236 2.52 -5.74 2.25
C SER A 236 1.08 -5.66 2.81
N PRO A 237 0.88 -5.38 4.12
CA PRO A 237 -0.44 -5.23 4.74
C PRO A 237 -1.40 -4.30 3.99
N GLU A 238 -0.90 -3.26 3.34
CA GLU A 238 -1.74 -2.33 2.56
C GLU A 238 -2.44 -3.03 1.37
N VAL A 239 -1.85 -4.11 0.84
CA VAL A 239 -2.49 -4.92 -0.21
C VAL A 239 -3.68 -5.67 0.37
N ALA A 240 -3.56 -6.21 1.59
CA ALA A 240 -4.69 -6.88 2.25
C ALA A 240 -5.81 -5.88 2.55
N GLU A 241 -5.46 -4.69 3.05
CA GLU A 241 -6.41 -3.60 3.29
C GLU A 241 -7.16 -3.21 2.00
N CYS A 242 -6.43 -2.96 0.91
CA CYS A 242 -7.02 -2.56 -0.37
C CYS A 242 -7.73 -3.71 -1.10
N SER A 243 -7.32 -4.96 -0.92
CA SER A 243 -7.94 -6.11 -1.59
C SER A 243 -9.24 -6.58 -0.94
N SER A 244 -9.46 -6.29 0.34
CA SER A 244 -10.72 -6.58 1.05
C SER A 244 -11.97 -6.02 0.33
N LYS A 245 -11.78 -5.00 -0.51
CA LYS A 245 -12.78 -4.40 -1.41
C LYS A 245 -13.31 -5.35 -2.46
N PHE A 246 -12.42 -6.15 -3.06
CA PHE A 246 -12.81 -7.13 -4.07
C PHE A 246 -13.63 -8.27 -3.47
N ALA A 247 -13.53 -8.50 -2.15
CA ALA A 247 -14.38 -9.45 -1.44
C ALA A 247 -15.79 -8.89 -1.16
N VAL A 248 -15.91 -7.62 -0.76
CA VAL A 248 -17.21 -6.98 -0.47
C VAL A 248 -18.05 -6.78 -1.74
N VAL A 249 -17.43 -6.42 -2.87
CA VAL A 249 -18.14 -6.30 -4.17
C VAL A 249 -18.67 -7.66 -4.66
N ARG A 250 -18.04 -8.78 -4.29
CA ARG A 250 -18.51 -10.14 -4.61
C ARG A 250 -19.61 -10.66 -3.68
N LEU A 251 -19.84 -10.01 -2.54
CA LEU A 251 -20.86 -10.40 -1.56
C LEU A 251 -22.15 -9.56 -1.64
N ILE A 252 -22.31 -8.72 -2.67
CA ILE A 252 -23.64 -8.24 -3.05
C ILE A 252 -24.23 -9.28 -4.02
N PRO A 253 -25.00 -10.29 -3.55
CA PRO A 253 -25.83 -11.02 -4.49
C PRO A 253 -26.77 -9.99 -5.11
N LYS A 254 -26.74 -9.89 -6.45
CA LYS A 254 -27.89 -9.35 -7.18
C LYS A 254 -29.09 -10.14 -6.67
N SER A 255 -29.94 -9.51 -5.86
CA SER A 255 -31.19 -10.10 -5.41
C SER A 255 -31.91 -10.64 -6.64
N PRO A 256 -32.16 -11.96 -6.75
CA PRO A 256 -33.08 -12.45 -7.75
C PRO A 256 -34.45 -11.86 -7.42
N SER A 257 -35.14 -11.32 -8.41
CA SER A 257 -36.51 -10.87 -8.24
C SER A 257 -37.37 -12.02 -7.72
N CYS A 258 -38.32 -11.69 -6.84
CA CYS A 258 -39.18 -12.64 -6.10
C CYS A 258 -40.04 -13.57 -7.00
N HIS A 259 -39.98 -13.43 -8.32
CA HIS A 259 -40.74 -14.24 -9.28
C HIS A 259 -40.01 -15.48 -9.83
N GLN A 260 -38.73 -15.71 -9.49
CA GLN A 260 -37.96 -16.84 -10.05
C GLN A 260 -37.79 -18.05 -9.11
N TRP A 261 -38.26 -17.98 -7.86
CA TRP A 261 -38.10 -19.06 -6.87
C TRP A 261 -39.06 -20.26 -7.06
N HIS A 262 -40.18 -20.10 -7.78
CA HIS A 262 -41.09 -21.20 -8.03
C HIS A 262 -40.63 -22.19 -9.12
N SER A 263 -39.65 -21.84 -9.96
CA SER A 263 -39.19 -22.71 -11.05
C SER A 263 -38.03 -23.64 -10.65
N ILE A 264 -37.22 -23.24 -9.67
CA ILE A 264 -35.99 -23.97 -9.29
C ILE A 264 -36.29 -25.04 -8.22
N ALA A 265 -37.25 -24.80 -7.32
CA ALA A 265 -37.63 -25.78 -6.29
C ALA A 265 -38.39 -27.01 -6.85
N SER A 266 -39.03 -26.89 -8.02
CA SER A 266 -39.76 -28.02 -8.63
C SER A 266 -38.87 -28.96 -9.45
N LYS A 267 -37.64 -28.55 -9.83
CA LYS A 267 -36.71 -29.39 -10.62
C LYS A 267 -35.69 -30.15 -9.76
N ALA A 268 -35.53 -29.80 -8.49
CA ALA A 268 -34.61 -30.49 -7.58
C ALA A 268 -35.24 -31.70 -6.86
N PHE A 269 -36.56 -31.89 -6.93
CA PHE A 269 -37.27 -32.97 -6.21
C PHE A 269 -37.51 -34.24 -7.04
N HIS A 270 -37.02 -34.31 -8.29
CA HIS A 270 -37.25 -35.46 -9.18
C HIS A 270 -35.99 -36.21 -9.64
N ALA A 271 -34.82 -35.94 -9.04
CA ALA A 271 -33.60 -36.67 -9.35
C ALA A 271 -32.87 -37.06 -8.05
N THR A 272 -33.47 -37.96 -7.27
CA THR A 272 -32.83 -38.64 -6.14
C THR A 272 -33.07 -40.13 -6.23
N GLU A 273 -32.31 -40.81 -7.08
CA GLU A 273 -31.89 -42.19 -6.84
C GLU A 273 -30.42 -42.31 -7.28
N ASN A 274 -29.64 -42.96 -6.42
CA ASN A 274 -28.22 -43.30 -6.55
C ASN A 274 -27.22 -42.23 -6.06
N GLY A 275 -26.69 -42.51 -4.86
CA GLY A 275 -25.85 -41.61 -4.09
C GLY A 275 -24.44 -41.47 -4.61
N CYS A 276 -23.88 -40.28 -4.35
CA CYS A 276 -22.49 -40.06 -3.94
C CYS A 276 -22.28 -38.56 -3.65
N VAL A 277 -22.77 -38.03 -2.51
CA VAL A 277 -22.40 -36.67 -2.06
C VAL A 277 -22.29 -36.63 -0.53
N SER A 278 -21.27 -37.28 0.02
CA SER A 278 -20.96 -37.24 1.47
C SER A 278 -19.67 -36.48 1.80
N GLN A 279 -19.07 -35.72 0.87
CA GLN A 279 -17.81 -34.99 1.17
C GLN A 279 -17.78 -33.51 0.76
N VAL A 280 -18.85 -32.99 0.17
CA VAL A 280 -18.91 -31.56 -0.22
C VAL A 280 -19.84 -30.75 0.69
N LEU A 281 -20.85 -31.37 1.32
CA LEU A 281 -21.76 -30.65 2.24
C LEU A 281 -21.18 -30.38 3.63
N GLN A 282 -20.09 -31.05 4.04
CA GLN A 282 -19.52 -30.88 5.38
C GLN A 282 -18.50 -29.74 5.47
N ARG A 283 -18.16 -29.09 4.33
CA ARG A 283 -17.31 -27.90 4.29
C ARG A 283 -18.07 -26.58 4.18
N CYS A 284 -19.40 -26.60 3.98
CA CYS A 284 -20.21 -25.38 3.94
C CYS A 284 -20.90 -25.04 5.28
N LEU A 285 -20.92 -25.95 6.25
CA LEU A 285 -21.64 -25.77 7.53
C LEU A 285 -20.79 -25.21 8.68
N SER A 286 -19.51 -24.88 8.49
CA SER A 286 -18.69 -24.24 9.54
C SER A 286 -18.62 -22.71 9.46
N CYS A 287 -19.35 -22.07 8.54
CA CYS A 287 -19.39 -20.61 8.40
C CYS A 287 -20.69 -19.96 8.92
N PHE A 288 -21.55 -20.71 9.63
CA PHE A 288 -22.87 -20.20 10.04
C PHE A 288 -23.21 -20.30 11.53
N VAL A 289 -22.22 -20.49 12.41
CA VAL A 289 -22.44 -20.44 13.86
C VAL A 289 -21.40 -19.54 14.52
N HIS A 290 -21.61 -18.24 14.42
CA HIS A 290 -21.21 -17.24 15.42
C HIS A 290 -21.91 -15.90 15.15
N ILE A 291 -23.24 -15.92 15.13
CA ILE A 291 -24.08 -14.75 15.44
C ILE A 291 -25.24 -15.30 16.28
N VAL A 292 -25.49 -14.67 17.42
CA VAL A 292 -26.44 -15.02 18.49
C VAL A 292 -25.93 -16.03 19.52
N PHE A 293 -25.17 -15.53 20.51
CA PHE A 293 -25.63 -15.31 21.88
C PHE A 293 -24.88 -14.13 22.48
#